data_AF-A0AB74LST8-F1
#
_entry.id   AF-A0AB74LST8-F1
#
_cell.length_a   1.000
_cell.length_b   1.000
_cell.length_c   1.000
_cell.angle_alpha   90.00
_cell.angle_beta   90.00
_cell.angle_gamma   90.00
#
_symmetry.space_group_name_H-M   'P 1'
#
loop_
_entity.id
_entity.type
_entity.pdbx_description
1 polymer ?
#
loop_
_entity_poly.entity_id
_entity_poly.type
_entity_poly.pdbx_seq_one_letter_code
_entity_poly.pdbx_strand_id
1 'polypeptide(L)'
;MARELRAMAEETRRTLQASRALVLRSREQTAAGPLASCMDDAPGPSNQLVASLIEAYEAAEDDPDTQTRLLLGHVLHHVGRRIAGVMGPRVAGIAVH
;
A
#
# COMPACT_ATOMS: atom_id res chain seq x y z
N MET A 1 -40.99 -25.33 -0.29
CA MET A 1 -40.79 -24.02 -0.96
C MET A 1 -40.56 -22.86 0.03
N ALA A 2 -41.59 -22.27 0.65
CA ALA A 2 -41.39 -21.04 1.47
C ALA A 2 -40.54 -21.20 2.75
N ARG A 3 -40.53 -22.40 3.36
CA ARG A 3 -39.69 -22.69 4.54
C ARG A 3 -38.25 -23.04 4.17
N GLU A 4 -38.05 -23.71 3.04
CA GLU A 4 -36.71 -24.06 2.51
C GLU A 4 -35.95 -22.82 2.04
N LEU A 5 -36.64 -21.88 1.36
CA LEU A 5 -36.04 -20.61 0.97
C LEU A 5 -35.60 -19.77 2.18
N ARG A 6 -36.36 -19.82 3.29
CA ARG A 6 -35.97 -19.16 4.54
C ARG A 6 -34.77 -19.84 5.20
N ALA A 7 -34.73 -21.17 5.19
CA ALA A 7 -33.61 -21.93 5.72
C ALA A 7 -32.31 -21.61 4.96
N MET A 8 -32.37 -21.58 3.63
CA MET A 8 -31.22 -21.21 2.78
C MET A 8 -30.78 -19.75 2.99
N ALA A 9 -31.73 -18.83 3.16
CA ALA A 9 -31.42 -17.43 3.43
C ALA A 9 -30.71 -17.24 4.78
N GLU A 10 -31.13 -17.97 5.82
CA GLU A 10 -30.47 -17.94 7.12
C GLU A 10 -29.07 -18.57 7.09
N GLU A 11 -28.91 -19.67 6.36
CA GLU A 11 -27.61 -20.30 6.16
C GLU A 11 -26.64 -19.35 5.44
N THR A 12 -27.08 -18.72 4.35
CA THR A 12 -26.29 -17.72 3.63
C THR A 12 -25.91 -16.55 4.53
N ARG A 13 -26.83 -16.07 5.37
CA ARG A 13 -26.57 -14.99 6.33
C ARG A 13 -25.50 -15.37 7.34
N ARG A 14 -25.52 -16.61 7.86
CA ARG A 14 -24.51 -17.11 8.81
C ARG A 14 -23.13 -17.19 8.15
N THR A 15 -23.05 -17.68 6.92
CA THR A 15 -21.80 -17.78 6.15
C THR A 15 -21.20 -16.41 5.88
N LEU A 16 -22.00 -15.43 5.45
CA LEU A 16 -21.54 -14.05 5.23
C LEU A 16 -21.08 -13.36 6.52
N GLN A 17 -21.73 -13.66 7.65
CA GLN A 17 -21.33 -13.12 8.94
C GLN A 17 -19.99 -13.71 9.41
N ALA A 18 -19.79 -15.01 9.20
CA ALA A 18 -18.53 -15.68 9.51
C ALA A 18 -17.37 -15.16 8.64
N SER A 19 -17.58 -14.98 7.33
CA SER A 19 -16.55 -14.43 6.45
C SER A 19 -16.18 -12.99 6.80
N ARG A 20 -17.18 -12.16 7.16
CA ARG A 20 -16.93 -10.78 7.62
C ARG A 20 -16.13 -10.74 8.93
N ALA A 21 -16.41 -11.64 9.87
CA ALA A 21 -15.65 -11.74 11.11
C ALA A 21 -14.19 -12.18 10.86
N LEU A 22 -13.96 -13.08 9.90
CA LEU A 22 -12.60 -13.47 9.50
C LEU A 22 -11.84 -12.32 8.83
N VAL A 23 -12.50 -11.56 7.95
CA VAL A 23 -11.90 -10.38 7.30
C VAL A 23 -11.56 -9.29 8.32
N LEU A 24 -12.45 -9.03 9.28
CA LEU A 24 -12.19 -8.08 10.36
C LEU A 24 -11.01 -8.53 11.21
N ARG A 25 -10.99 -9.80 11.65
CA ARG A 25 -9.88 -10.36 12.42
C ARG A 25 -8.57 -10.33 11.64
N SER A 26 -8.60 -10.62 10.34
CA SER A 26 -7.42 -10.53 9.48
C SER A 26 -6.91 -9.09 9.40
N ARG A 27 -7.80 -8.11 9.23
CA ARG A 27 -7.42 -6.68 9.24
C ARG A 27 -6.88 -6.22 10.58
N GLU A 28 -7.49 -6.67 11.68
CA GLU A 28 -7.00 -6.41 13.03
C GLU A 28 -5.64 -7.05 13.28
N GLN A 29 -5.39 -8.26 12.77
CA GLN A 29 -4.07 -8.91 12.82
C GLN A 29 -3.05 -8.24 11.89
N THR A 30 -3.46 -7.66 10.76
CA THR A 30 -2.59 -6.83 9.93
C THR A 30 -2.29 -5.48 10.61
N ALA A 31 -3.24 -4.90 11.33
CA ALA A 31 -3.05 -3.67 12.08
C ALA A 31 -2.29 -3.87 13.42
N ALA A 32 -2.41 -5.06 14.02
CA ALA A 32 -1.69 -5.50 15.22
C ALA A 32 -0.43 -6.32 14.93
N GLY A 33 -0.08 -6.50 13.65
CA GLY A 33 1.28 -6.87 13.24
C GLY A 33 2.25 -5.82 13.78
N PRO A 34 3.52 -6.18 14.03
CA PRO A 34 4.39 -5.41 14.91
C PRO A 34 4.40 -3.92 14.56
N LEU A 35 3.70 -3.10 15.35
CA LEU A 35 3.88 -1.65 15.43
C LEU A 35 5.16 -1.33 16.22
N ALA A 36 6.22 -2.11 15.98
CA ALA A 36 7.50 -1.97 16.63
C ALA A 36 8.62 -2.39 15.66
N SER A 37 9.38 -1.38 15.24
CA SER A 37 10.85 -1.46 15.24
C SER A 37 11.53 -2.30 14.15
N CYS A 38 11.28 -2.01 12.86
CA CYS A 38 12.27 -2.33 11.81
C CYS A 38 12.12 -1.51 10.52
N MET A 39 11.76 -0.22 10.60
CA MET A 39 11.91 0.70 9.45
C MET A 39 12.74 1.94 9.76
N ASP A 40 13.26 2.08 10.99
CA ASP A 40 14.08 3.25 11.36
C ASP A 40 15.53 3.17 10.87
N ASP A 41 16.00 1.98 10.44
CA ASP A 41 17.38 1.78 9.98
C ASP A 41 17.48 1.26 8.54
N ALA A 42 16.39 1.26 7.77
CA ALA A 42 16.50 0.91 6.35
C ALA A 42 17.10 2.12 5.62
N PRO A 43 18.34 2.07 5.10
CA PRO A 43 18.97 3.21 4.45
C PRO A 43 18.08 3.68 3.30
N GLY A 44 17.86 4.99 3.20
CA GLY A 44 17.08 5.58 2.11
C GLY A 44 17.53 5.07 0.74
N PRO A 45 16.64 5.11 -0.27
CA PRO A 45 17.02 4.73 -1.64
C PRO A 45 18.23 5.58 -2.10
N SER A 46 19.14 4.97 -2.87
CA SER A 46 20.32 5.68 -3.34
C SER A 46 19.95 6.79 -4.32
N ASN A 47 20.66 7.92 -4.28
CA ASN A 47 20.40 9.04 -5.19
C ASN A 47 20.49 8.63 -6.66
N GLN A 48 21.43 7.73 -7.00
CA GLN A 48 21.57 7.19 -8.35
C GLN A 48 20.31 6.42 -8.79
N LEU A 49 19.75 5.58 -7.92
CA LEU A 49 18.51 4.87 -8.22
C LEU A 49 17.35 5.84 -8.47
N VAL A 50 17.23 6.87 -7.63
CA VAL A 50 16.17 7.89 -7.77
C VAL A 50 16.31 8.62 -9.11
N ALA A 51 17.51 9.08 -9.45
CA ALA A 51 17.78 9.75 -10.73
C ALA A 51 17.44 8.84 -11.92
N SER A 52 17.91 7.59 -11.91
CA SER A 52 17.62 6.65 -13.01
C SER A 52 16.13 6.31 -13.14
N LEU A 53 15.38 6.27 -12.04
CA LEU A 53 13.92 6.06 -12.09
C LEU A 53 13.17 7.27 -12.67
N ILE A 54 13.63 8.49 -12.38
CA ILE A 54 13.08 9.71 -12.96
C ILE A 54 13.36 9.75 -14.46
N GLU A 55 14.62 9.52 -14.86
CA GLU A 55 15.02 9.46 -16.27
C GLU A 55 14.23 8.39 -17.03
N ALA A 56 14.04 7.20 -16.46
CA ALA A 56 13.24 6.14 -17.08
C ALA A 56 11.77 6.54 -17.23
N TYR A 57 11.20 7.22 -16.23
CA TYR A 57 9.81 7.69 -16.27
C TYR A 57 9.60 8.78 -17.33
N GLU A 58 10.55 9.71 -17.44
CA GLU A 58 10.55 10.75 -18.46
C GLU A 58 10.75 10.16 -19.86
N ALA A 59 11.68 9.21 -20.04
CA ALA A 59 11.87 8.51 -21.30
C ALA A 59 10.64 7.69 -21.73
N ALA A 60 9.88 7.17 -20.78
CA ALA A 60 8.63 6.44 -21.04
C ALA A 60 7.46 7.37 -21.44
N GLU A 61 7.66 8.69 -21.53
CA GLU A 61 6.64 9.61 -22.03
C GLU A 61 6.32 9.39 -23.51
N ASP A 62 7.35 9.15 -24.32
CA ASP A 62 7.24 8.91 -25.76
C ASP A 62 7.04 7.42 -26.10
N ASP A 63 7.02 6.54 -25.09
CA ASP A 63 6.84 5.10 -25.26
C ASP A 63 5.35 4.76 -25.53
N PRO A 64 5.01 4.00 -26.59
CA PRO A 64 3.64 3.54 -26.82
C PRO A 64 3.12 2.62 -25.71
N ASP A 65 3.99 2.00 -24.91
CA ASP A 65 3.60 1.18 -23.78
C ASP A 65 3.28 2.00 -22.52
N THR A 66 2.01 2.41 -22.45
CA THR A 66 1.44 3.07 -21.28
C THR A 66 1.58 2.28 -19.96
N GLN A 67 1.73 0.95 -20.00
CA GLN A 67 1.89 0.14 -18.78
C GLN A 67 3.25 0.37 -18.14
N THR A 68 4.30 0.52 -18.95
CA THR A 68 5.65 0.83 -18.48
C THR A 68 5.67 2.17 -17.75
N ARG A 69 5.05 3.21 -18.31
CA ARG A 69 4.95 4.53 -17.64
C ARG A 69 4.20 4.46 -16.32
N LEU A 70 3.08 3.72 -16.27
CA LEU A 70 2.30 3.54 -15.05
C LEU A 70 3.09 2.78 -13.97
N LEU A 71 3.82 1.73 -14.36
CA LEU A 71 4.67 0.97 -13.45
C LEU A 71 5.77 1.86 -12.85
N LEU A 72 6.46 2.63 -13.68
CA LEU A 72 7.50 3.58 -13.23
C LEU A 72 6.93 4.64 -12.28
N GLY A 73 5.72 5.16 -12.57
CA GLY A 73 5.02 6.09 -11.69
C GLY A 73 4.70 5.48 -10.31
N HIS A 74 4.25 4.22 -10.26
CA HIS A 74 4.01 3.52 -9.00
C HIS A 74 5.31 3.29 -8.21
N VAL A 75 6.40 2.93 -8.89
CA VAL A 75 7.71 2.76 -8.26
C VAL A 75 8.21 4.08 -7.68
N LEU A 76 8.13 5.19 -8.44
CA LEU A 76 8.48 6.53 -7.97
C LEU A 76 7.65 6.95 -6.76
N HIS A 77 6.35 6.67 -6.74
CA HIS A 77 5.51 6.96 -5.57
C HIS A 77 5.97 6.17 -4.33
N HIS A 78 6.29 4.89 -4.49
CA HIS A 78 6.80 4.06 -3.39
C HIS A 78 8.15 4.57 -2.86
N VAL A 79 9.08 4.91 -3.76
CA VAL A 79 10.39 5.50 -3.44
C VAL A 79 10.22 6.84 -2.71
N GLY A 80 9.34 7.72 -3.20
CA GLY A 80 9.05 9.02 -2.60
C GLY A 80 8.51 8.89 -1.16
N ARG A 81 7.61 7.94 -0.91
CA ARG A 81 7.14 7.64 0.45
C ARG A 81 8.26 7.19 1.38
N ARG A 82 9.20 6.40 0.86
CA ARG A 82 10.36 5.92 1.63
C ARG A 82 11.34 7.06 1.95
N ILE A 83 11.60 7.94 0.98
CA ILE A 83 12.40 9.16 1.21
C ILE A 83 11.74 10.03 2.27
N ALA A 84 10.44 10.27 2.16
CA ALA A 84 9.68 11.05 3.16
C ALA A 84 9.68 10.40 4.55
N GLY A 85 9.74 9.07 4.64
CA GLY A 85 9.87 8.35 5.91
C GLY A 85 11.23 8.53 6.60
N VAL A 86 12.30 8.68 5.82
CA VAL A 86 13.67 8.92 6.34
C VAL A 86 13.94 10.41 6.57
N MET A 87 13.37 11.28 5.74
CA MET A 87 13.42 12.72 5.91
C MET A 87 12.45 13.16 7.01
N GLY A 88 12.93 13.16 8.26
CA GLY A 88 12.17 13.72 9.37
C GLY A 88 11.75 15.19 9.10
N PRO A 89 10.69 15.69 9.77
CA PRO A 89 10.07 16.98 9.46
C PRO A 89 11.06 18.16 9.44
N ARG A 90 12.14 18.10 10.24
CA ARG A 90 13.21 19.11 10.24
C ARG A 90 13.99 19.18 8.92
N VAL A 91 14.24 18.05 8.27
CA VAL A 91 14.94 17.98 6.97
C VAL A 91 14.01 18.45 5.84
N ALA A 92 12.70 18.21 5.99
CA ALA A 92 11.67 18.68 5.08
C ALA A 92 11.33 20.18 5.25
N GLY A 93 11.99 20.91 6.15
CA GLY A 93 11.69 22.32 6.44
C GLY A 93 10.32 22.54 7.08
N ILE A 94 9.68 21.48 7.60
CA ILE A 94 8.38 21.55 8.26
C ILE A 94 8.62 21.96 9.71
N ALA A 95 8.26 23.20 10.04
CA ALA A 95 8.29 23.67 11.42
C ALA A 95 7.30 22.85 12.26
N VAL A 96 7.84 22.04 13.17
CA VAL A 96 7.05 21.37 14.20
C VAL A 96 6.98 22.34 15.38
N HIS A 97 5.81 22.95 15.57
CA HIS A 97 5.50 23.77 16.76
C HIS A 97 5.00 22.88 17.89
#